data_AF-A0A954LC02-F1
#
_entry.id   AF-A0A954LC02-F1
#
_cell.length_a   1.000
_cell.length_b   1.000
_cell.length_c   1.000
_cell.angle_alpha   90.00
_cell.angle_beta   90.00
_cell.angle_gamma   90.00
#
_symmetry.space_group_name_H-M   'P 1'
#
loop_
_entity.id
_entity.type
_entity.pdbx_description
1 polymer ?
#
loop_
_entity_poly.entity_id
_entity_poly.type
_entity_poly.pdbx_seq_one_letter_code
_entity_poly.pdbx_strand_id
1 'polypeptide(L)'
;MRTTGKILLGFNLLFLTLGTLLVMVPISKYRSQYSLQLVKVQQESEDAIRQFADARSALAASEAKLAQSKFGWDREWESTVHNLQMIPVQGGNLQVNGLGSANGLAPRETPQGAQVAPTVHVFAFKDREQTASLYIGEFTADLGQLQPNAAILRPTWNVPQSEMQSWGALNNGFRLRTAIPMAERAHIDHLNDMIQQAVEQKIALTKKIQAQTKLLDDAKAQLEVRRGELLGNPNHPKVEGRPEYTDGLLVALRDLEDNRNDLQFSVDTLRRAIKVAADSRGLLLDEIVQYAQRLPAPAAQIGQRTE
;
A
#
# COMPACT_ATOMS: atom_id res chain seq x y z
N MET A 1 28.85 -119.91 3.63
CA MET A 1 29.29 -118.74 2.83
C MET A 1 28.12 -117.88 2.29
N ARG A 2 27.13 -117.46 3.10
CA ARG A 2 26.02 -116.58 2.60
C ARG A 2 25.58 -115.45 3.53
N THR A 3 26.06 -115.40 4.77
CA THR A 3 25.65 -114.40 5.78
C THR A 3 26.71 -113.33 6.02
N THR A 4 28.00 -113.69 6.12
CA THR A 4 29.11 -112.74 6.33
C THR A 4 29.31 -111.76 5.16
N GLY A 5 29.13 -112.21 3.92
CA GLY A 5 29.25 -111.33 2.74
C GLY A 5 28.14 -110.28 2.63
N LYS A 6 26.92 -110.57 3.11
CA LYS A 6 25.80 -109.62 3.06
C LYS A 6 25.91 -108.53 4.13
N ILE A 7 26.44 -108.88 5.29
CA ILE A 7 26.66 -107.92 6.40
C ILE A 7 27.77 -106.94 6.02
N LEU A 8 28.89 -107.43 5.44
CA LEU A 8 29.99 -106.57 4.99
C LEU A 8 29.61 -105.65 3.83
N LEU A 9 28.72 -106.10 2.93
CA LEU A 9 28.25 -105.28 1.80
C LEU A 9 27.23 -104.23 2.24
N GLY A 10 26.35 -104.57 3.20
CA GLY A 10 25.46 -103.60 3.85
C GLY A 10 26.21 -102.53 4.63
N PHE A 11 27.25 -102.91 5.38
CA PHE A 11 28.10 -101.97 6.12
C PHE A 11 28.86 -101.02 5.19
N ASN A 12 29.45 -101.53 4.10
CA ASN A 12 30.14 -100.68 3.12
C ASN A 12 29.18 -99.71 2.42
N LEU A 13 27.98 -100.16 2.05
CA LEU A 13 26.98 -99.28 1.41
C LEU A 13 26.47 -98.19 2.36
N LEU A 14 26.34 -98.49 3.65
CA LEU A 14 25.87 -97.53 4.65
C LEU A 14 26.96 -96.50 4.99
N PHE A 15 28.24 -96.89 5.01
CA PHE A 15 29.36 -95.96 5.18
C PHE A 15 29.65 -95.10 3.94
N LEU A 16 29.50 -95.66 2.73
CA LEU A 16 29.65 -94.90 1.48
C LEU A 16 28.53 -93.86 1.31
N THR A 17 27.28 -94.23 1.59
CA THR A 17 26.14 -93.30 1.48
C THR A 17 26.18 -92.20 2.55
N LEU A 18 26.48 -92.53 3.82
CA LEU A 18 26.70 -91.50 4.86
C LEU A 18 27.92 -90.63 4.58
N GLY A 19 29.03 -91.20 4.08
CA GLY A 19 30.26 -90.47 3.75
C GLY A 19 30.05 -89.46 2.63
N THR A 20 29.29 -89.83 1.57
CA THR A 20 28.96 -88.89 0.50
C THR A 20 28.03 -87.75 0.94
N LEU A 21 27.08 -88.02 1.84
CA LEU A 21 26.20 -87.00 2.42
C LEU A 21 26.96 -86.05 3.36
N LEU A 22 27.86 -86.58 4.20
CA LEU A 22 28.68 -85.77 5.12
C LEU A 22 29.72 -84.89 4.42
N VAL A 23 30.21 -85.28 3.25
CA VAL A 23 31.15 -84.46 2.45
C VAL A 23 30.42 -83.50 1.50
N MET A 24 29.26 -83.86 0.95
CA MET A 24 28.49 -82.95 0.08
C MET A 24 27.80 -81.80 0.83
N VAL A 25 27.34 -82.01 2.06
CA VAL A 25 26.66 -80.97 2.86
C VAL A 25 27.56 -79.74 3.13
N PRO A 26 28.81 -79.85 3.61
CA PRO A 26 29.68 -78.70 3.81
C PRO A 26 30.08 -78.05 2.47
N ILE A 27 30.36 -78.82 1.41
CA ILE A 27 30.72 -78.27 0.09
C ILE A 27 29.57 -77.46 -0.52
N SER A 28 28.31 -77.91 -0.39
CA SER A 28 27.15 -77.16 -0.86
C SER A 28 26.93 -75.87 -0.06
N LYS A 29 27.16 -75.89 1.26
CA LYS A 29 27.09 -74.70 2.12
C LYS A 29 28.18 -73.68 1.77
N TYR A 30 29.42 -74.13 1.53
CA TYR A 30 30.49 -73.25 1.07
C TYR A 30 30.20 -72.66 -0.31
N ARG A 31 29.75 -73.46 -1.28
CA ARG A 31 29.35 -72.96 -2.61
C ARG A 31 28.20 -71.96 -2.53
N SER A 32 27.20 -72.23 -1.68
CA SER A 32 26.07 -71.31 -1.46
C SER A 32 26.49 -70.01 -0.78
N GLN A 33 27.45 -70.06 0.16
CA GLN A 33 27.99 -68.86 0.81
C GLN A 33 28.83 -68.03 -0.17
N TYR A 34 29.66 -68.67 -1.00
CA TYR A 34 30.43 -67.99 -2.05
C TYR A 34 29.51 -67.41 -3.14
N SER A 35 28.46 -68.11 -3.56
CA SER A 35 27.50 -67.57 -4.52
C SER A 35 26.72 -66.39 -3.93
N LEU A 36 26.33 -66.46 -2.65
CA LEU A 36 25.68 -65.34 -1.96
C LEU A 36 26.62 -64.15 -1.81
N GLN A 37 27.89 -64.37 -1.48
CA GLN A 37 28.90 -63.31 -1.43
C GLN A 37 29.16 -62.70 -2.81
N LEU A 38 29.24 -63.50 -3.87
CA LEU A 38 29.41 -63.01 -5.23
C LEU A 38 28.21 -62.18 -5.70
N VAL A 39 26.98 -62.64 -5.45
CA VAL A 39 25.76 -61.88 -5.76
C VAL A 39 25.72 -60.59 -4.95
N LYS A 40 26.10 -60.63 -3.67
CA LYS A 40 26.16 -59.44 -2.81
C LYS A 40 27.21 -58.44 -3.30
N VAL A 41 28.41 -58.90 -3.67
CA VAL A 41 29.48 -58.04 -4.21
C VAL A 41 29.09 -57.49 -5.58
N GLN A 42 28.38 -58.25 -6.42
CA GLN A 42 27.83 -57.75 -7.69
C GLN A 42 26.78 -56.66 -7.45
N GLN A 43 25.86 -56.87 -6.50
CA GLN A 43 24.85 -55.86 -6.14
C GLN A 43 25.49 -54.62 -5.53
N GLU A 44 26.42 -54.77 -4.59
CA GLU A 44 27.18 -53.66 -4.00
C GLU A 44 27.98 -52.90 -5.07
N SER A 45 28.54 -53.59 -6.07
CA SER A 45 29.21 -52.96 -7.21
C SER A 45 28.25 -52.21 -8.12
N GLU A 46 27.08 -52.78 -8.44
CA GLU A 46 26.06 -52.12 -9.26
C GLU A 46 25.50 -50.88 -8.56
N ASP A 47 25.24 -50.97 -7.26
CA ASP A 47 24.78 -49.85 -6.43
C ASP A 47 25.85 -48.76 -6.32
N ALA A 48 27.13 -49.13 -6.17
CA ALA A 48 28.24 -48.18 -6.18
C ALA A 48 28.37 -47.47 -7.53
N ILE A 49 28.18 -48.17 -8.65
CA ILE A 49 28.19 -47.58 -10.00
C ILE A 49 27.03 -46.59 -10.16
N ARG A 50 25.83 -46.94 -9.69
CA ARG A 50 24.66 -46.03 -9.72
C ARG A 50 24.87 -44.80 -8.85
N GLN A 51 25.33 -44.97 -7.61
CA GLN A 51 25.64 -43.85 -6.72
C GLN A 51 26.72 -42.93 -7.29
N PHE A 52 27.73 -43.48 -7.96
CA PHE A 52 28.75 -42.70 -8.64
C PHE A 52 28.18 -41.90 -9.82
N ALA A 53 27.29 -42.51 -10.62
CA ALA A 53 26.61 -41.82 -11.72
C ALA A 53 25.69 -40.68 -11.21
N ASP A 54 24.93 -40.94 -10.15
CA ASP A 54 24.06 -39.94 -9.51
C ASP A 54 24.89 -38.78 -8.92
N ALA A 55 25.96 -39.08 -8.18
CA ALA A 55 26.85 -38.07 -7.63
C ALA A 55 27.52 -37.22 -8.71
N ARG A 56 27.96 -37.85 -9.82
CA ARG A 56 28.54 -37.13 -10.96
C ARG A 56 27.53 -36.21 -11.65
N SER A 57 26.28 -36.66 -11.82
CA SER A 57 25.22 -35.82 -12.39
C SER A 57 24.84 -34.65 -11.48
N ALA A 58 24.78 -34.87 -10.16
CA ALA A 58 24.54 -33.83 -9.17
C ALA A 58 25.69 -32.81 -9.11
N LEU A 59 26.95 -33.26 -9.23
CA LEU A 59 28.12 -32.38 -9.36
C LEU A 59 28.00 -31.51 -10.61
N ALA A 60 27.76 -32.10 -11.79
CA ALA A 60 27.61 -31.37 -13.05
C ALA A 60 26.46 -30.36 -13.00
N ALA A 61 25.32 -30.70 -12.39
CA ALA A 61 24.20 -29.79 -12.18
C ALA A 61 24.55 -28.64 -11.22
N SER A 62 25.33 -28.91 -10.17
CA SER A 62 25.79 -27.90 -9.22
C SER A 62 26.84 -26.98 -9.84
N GLU A 63 27.75 -27.52 -10.64
CA GLU A 63 28.72 -26.76 -11.44
C GLU A 63 28.01 -25.87 -12.48
N ALA A 64 26.98 -26.39 -13.16
CA ALA A 64 26.17 -25.61 -14.09
C ALA A 64 25.41 -24.48 -13.37
N LYS A 65 24.83 -24.74 -12.20
CA LYS A 65 24.20 -23.72 -11.36
C LYS A 65 25.20 -22.68 -10.85
N LEU A 66 26.41 -23.11 -10.47
CA LEU A 66 27.48 -22.21 -10.05
C LEU A 66 27.98 -21.36 -11.22
N ALA A 67 28.18 -21.97 -12.38
CA ALA A 67 28.57 -21.28 -13.61
C ALA A 67 27.49 -20.27 -14.02
N GLN A 68 26.21 -20.67 -14.00
CA GLN A 68 25.08 -19.79 -14.26
C GLN A 68 24.98 -18.65 -13.23
N SER A 69 25.19 -18.95 -11.95
CA SER A 69 25.22 -17.94 -10.88
C SER A 69 26.43 -17.01 -10.99
N LYS A 70 27.55 -17.45 -11.58
CA LYS A 70 28.74 -16.65 -11.84
C LYS A 70 28.60 -15.84 -13.14
N PHE A 71 27.83 -16.33 -14.10
CA PHE A 71 27.58 -15.67 -15.37
C PHE A 71 26.70 -14.43 -15.15
N GLY A 72 27.30 -13.24 -15.27
CA GLY A 72 26.61 -11.96 -15.10
C GLY A 72 27.13 -11.12 -13.93
N TRP A 73 28.01 -11.66 -13.08
CA TRP A 73 28.84 -10.84 -12.21
C TRP A 73 30.13 -10.48 -12.95
N ASP A 74 30.41 -9.19 -13.04
CA ASP A 74 31.64 -8.66 -13.63
C ASP A 74 32.54 -8.10 -12.50
N ARG A 75 33.45 -7.18 -12.81
CA ARG A 75 34.40 -6.59 -11.87
C ARG A 75 33.76 -6.15 -10.56
N GLU A 76 34.46 -6.47 -9.47
CA GLU A 76 34.07 -6.19 -8.10
C GLU A 76 35.13 -5.30 -7.43
N TRP A 77 34.65 -4.35 -6.64
CA TRP A 77 35.47 -3.62 -5.68
C TRP A 77 34.84 -3.67 -4.30
N GLU A 78 35.66 -3.91 -3.30
CA GLU A 78 35.24 -4.02 -1.91
C GLU A 78 36.02 -3.03 -1.04
N SER A 79 35.32 -2.34 -0.14
CA SER A 79 35.87 -1.22 0.63
C SER A 79 37.04 -1.62 1.53
N THR A 80 37.00 -2.81 2.12
CA THR A 80 38.06 -3.35 3.01
C THR A 80 39.31 -3.76 2.25
N VAL A 81 39.17 -4.23 1.01
CA VAL A 81 40.30 -4.70 0.19
C VAL A 81 40.95 -3.55 -0.57
N HIS A 82 40.15 -2.59 -1.03
CA HIS A 82 40.61 -1.53 -1.95
C HIS A 82 40.72 -0.15 -1.29
N ASN A 83 40.61 -0.07 0.05
CA ASN A 83 40.62 1.18 0.82
C ASN A 83 39.65 2.23 0.28
N LEU A 84 38.45 1.80 -0.15
CA LEU A 84 37.45 2.70 -0.70
C LEU A 84 36.69 3.38 0.42
N GLN A 85 36.38 4.66 0.22
CA GLN A 85 35.47 5.41 1.08
C GLN A 85 34.29 5.87 0.26
N MET A 86 33.08 5.68 0.78
CA MET A 86 31.86 6.13 0.14
C MET A 86 31.11 7.05 1.08
N ILE A 87 30.84 8.26 0.59
CA ILE A 87 30.24 9.34 1.36
C ILE A 87 28.93 9.71 0.66
N PRO A 88 27.77 9.56 1.34
CA PRO A 88 26.51 10.06 0.83
C PRO A 88 26.55 11.59 0.70
N VAL A 89 26.13 12.09 -0.46
CA VAL A 89 26.04 13.53 -0.79
C VAL A 89 24.56 13.89 -1.01
N GLN A 90 24.24 15.19 -0.99
CA GLN A 90 22.88 15.64 -1.27
C GLN A 90 22.35 15.12 -2.62
N GLY A 91 21.04 14.85 -2.66
CA GLY A 91 20.35 14.36 -3.85
C GLY A 91 20.52 12.86 -4.10
N GLY A 92 20.97 12.09 -3.12
CA GLY A 92 21.16 10.64 -3.24
C GLY A 92 22.45 10.25 -3.99
N ASN A 93 23.32 11.21 -4.28
CA ASN A 93 24.61 10.94 -4.91
C ASN A 93 25.57 10.28 -3.91
N LEU A 94 26.47 9.44 -4.40
CA LEU A 94 27.52 8.81 -3.61
C LEU A 94 28.88 9.26 -4.12
N GLN A 95 29.65 9.94 -3.29
CA GLN A 95 31.05 10.23 -3.59
C GLN A 95 31.89 9.02 -3.18
N VAL A 96 32.61 8.43 -4.13
CA VAL A 96 33.51 7.30 -3.88
C VAL A 96 34.95 7.75 -4.06
N ASN A 97 35.73 7.71 -2.98
CA ASN A 97 37.16 7.94 -3.00
C ASN A 97 37.89 6.58 -3.07
N GLY A 98 38.98 6.53 -3.84
CA GLY A 98 39.73 5.32 -4.13
C GLY A 98 39.26 4.59 -5.40
N LEU A 99 38.11 4.97 -5.98
CA LEU A 99 37.60 4.41 -7.22
C LEU A 99 37.38 5.52 -8.26
N GLY A 100 37.99 5.38 -9.42
CA GLY A 100 37.94 6.36 -10.51
C GLY A 100 38.42 5.75 -11.84
N SER A 101 38.69 6.59 -12.84
CA SER A 101 39.05 6.13 -14.18
C SER A 101 40.33 5.28 -14.22
N ALA A 102 41.32 5.58 -13.36
CA ALA A 102 42.55 4.81 -13.25
C ALA A 102 42.36 3.48 -12.50
N ASN A 103 41.33 3.39 -11.64
CA ASN A 103 41.04 2.21 -10.82
C ASN A 103 39.90 1.35 -11.40
N GLY A 104 39.65 1.49 -12.70
CA GLY A 104 38.80 0.59 -13.46
C GLY A 104 37.37 1.06 -13.69
N LEU A 105 37.00 2.25 -13.23
CA LEU A 105 35.72 2.90 -13.51
C LEU A 105 35.88 3.77 -14.77
N ALA A 106 36.13 3.14 -15.92
CA ALA A 106 36.39 3.86 -17.18
C ALA A 106 35.11 4.03 -18.01
N PRO A 107 34.91 5.19 -18.67
CA PRO A 107 33.82 5.37 -19.61
C PRO A 107 34.00 4.45 -20.81
N ARG A 108 32.87 3.97 -21.35
CA ARG A 108 32.87 3.15 -22.57
C ARG A 108 32.63 4.04 -23.77
N GLU A 109 33.38 3.86 -24.84
CA GLU A 109 33.12 4.53 -26.11
C GLU A 109 32.08 3.75 -26.91
N THR A 110 31.07 4.46 -27.40
CA THR A 110 30.11 3.92 -28.36
C THR A 110 30.75 3.84 -29.75
N PRO A 111 30.22 3.01 -30.67
CA PRO A 111 30.68 2.98 -32.06
C PRO A 111 30.63 4.34 -32.78
N GLN A 112 29.86 5.29 -32.25
CA GLN A 112 29.71 6.65 -32.76
C GLN A 112 30.68 7.66 -32.11
N GLY A 113 31.60 7.20 -31.25
CA GLY A 113 32.58 8.03 -30.56
C GLY A 113 32.05 8.79 -29.34
N ALA A 114 30.79 8.61 -28.94
CA ALA A 114 30.26 9.19 -27.72
C ALA A 114 30.65 8.35 -26.50
N GLN A 115 31.04 9.02 -25.40
CA GLN A 115 31.35 8.36 -24.13
C GLN A 115 30.08 8.08 -23.32
N VAL A 116 29.98 6.86 -22.82
CA VAL A 116 28.90 6.39 -21.95
C VAL A 116 29.44 6.25 -20.54
N ALA A 117 28.71 6.85 -19.60
CA ALA A 117 28.97 6.75 -18.17
C ALA A 117 28.99 5.28 -17.72
N PRO A 118 30.05 4.84 -17.01
CA PRO A 118 30.06 3.49 -16.44
C PRO A 118 28.99 3.39 -15.34
N THR A 119 28.30 2.25 -15.33
CA THR A 119 27.27 1.94 -14.35
C THR A 119 27.81 0.95 -13.32
N VAL A 120 27.45 1.14 -12.06
CA VAL A 120 27.85 0.28 -10.95
C VAL A 120 26.67 0.01 -10.02
N HIS A 121 26.66 -1.19 -9.47
CA HIS A 121 25.68 -1.70 -8.54
C HIS A 121 26.28 -1.68 -7.13
N VAL A 122 25.60 -1.02 -6.19
CA VAL A 122 26.10 -0.78 -4.84
C VAL A 122 25.44 -1.74 -3.86
N PHE A 123 26.26 -2.38 -3.03
CA PHE A 123 25.86 -3.25 -1.94
C PHE A 123 26.48 -2.78 -0.62
N ALA A 124 25.68 -2.64 0.44
CA ALA A 124 26.16 -2.34 1.79
C ALA A 124 26.24 -3.61 2.63
N PHE A 125 27.23 -3.73 3.52
CA PHE A 125 27.23 -4.82 4.50
C PHE A 125 26.32 -4.48 5.68
N LYS A 126 25.48 -5.44 6.07
CA LYS A 126 24.54 -5.26 7.21
C LYS A 126 25.29 -5.23 8.54
N ASP A 127 26.42 -5.92 8.62
CA ASP A 127 27.27 -6.06 9.77
C ASP A 127 28.75 -5.81 9.42
N ARG A 128 29.57 -5.56 10.44
CA ARG A 128 31.02 -5.36 10.25
C ARG A 128 31.75 -6.65 9.87
N GLU A 129 31.16 -7.80 10.16
CA GLU A 129 31.67 -9.12 9.80
C GLU A 129 31.38 -9.51 8.34
N GLN A 130 30.65 -8.66 7.60
CA GLN A 130 30.36 -8.81 6.17
C GLN A 130 29.61 -10.11 5.83
N THR A 131 28.81 -10.64 6.75
CA THR A 131 28.11 -11.92 6.58
C THR A 131 26.89 -11.79 5.67
N ALA A 132 26.32 -10.59 5.58
CA ALA A 132 25.17 -10.30 4.74
C ALA A 132 25.29 -8.94 4.07
N SER A 133 24.91 -8.87 2.79
CA SER A 133 24.83 -7.62 2.03
C SER A 133 23.38 -7.20 1.79
N LEU A 134 23.18 -5.89 1.69
CA LEU A 134 21.96 -5.22 1.27
C LEU A 134 22.24 -4.53 -0.05
N TYR A 135 21.43 -4.82 -1.07
CA TYR A 135 21.50 -4.08 -2.32
C TYR A 135 20.92 -2.69 -2.12
N ILE A 136 21.70 -1.66 -2.47
CA ILE A 136 21.26 -0.26 -2.43
C ILE A 136 20.67 0.14 -3.77
N GLY A 137 21.35 -0.16 -4.88
CA GLY A 137 20.84 0.17 -6.21
C GLY A 137 21.90 0.40 -7.28
N GLU A 138 21.42 0.86 -8.43
CA GLU A 138 22.20 1.09 -9.66
C GLU A 138 22.58 2.57 -9.83
N PHE A 139 23.87 2.87 -9.83
CA PHE A 139 24.40 4.21 -9.97
C PHE A 139 25.24 4.36 -11.23
N THR A 140 25.20 5.55 -11.82
CA THR A 140 26.01 5.93 -12.98
C THR A 140 27.10 6.91 -12.55
N ALA A 141 28.33 6.71 -13.02
CA ALA A 141 29.40 7.66 -12.72
C ALA A 141 29.20 8.93 -13.54
N ASP A 142 29.24 10.08 -12.87
CA ASP A 142 29.19 11.37 -13.52
C ASP A 142 30.48 11.62 -14.31
N LEU A 143 30.39 11.63 -15.64
CA LEU A 143 31.53 11.85 -16.54
C LEU A 143 32.25 13.18 -16.25
N GLY A 144 31.51 14.22 -15.83
CA GLY A 144 32.10 15.51 -15.50
C GLY A 144 32.87 15.53 -14.17
N GLN A 145 32.69 14.50 -13.34
CA GLN A 145 33.29 14.38 -12.01
C GLN A 145 34.05 13.05 -11.82
N LEU A 146 34.37 12.38 -12.93
CA LEU A 146 35.16 11.16 -12.95
C LEU A 146 36.65 11.51 -12.93
N GLN A 147 37.27 11.39 -11.77
CA GLN A 147 38.70 11.62 -11.56
C GLN A 147 39.47 10.27 -11.60
N PRO A 148 40.82 10.29 -11.67
CA PRO A 148 41.61 9.05 -11.66
C PRO A 148 41.34 8.13 -10.46
N ASN A 149 41.19 8.72 -9.26
CA ASN A 149 41.03 7.99 -7.99
C ASN A 149 39.74 8.34 -7.24
N ALA A 150 38.82 9.07 -7.86
CA ALA A 150 37.55 9.43 -7.23
C ALA A 150 36.45 9.54 -8.28
N ALA A 151 35.22 9.27 -7.89
CA ALA A 151 34.06 9.41 -8.75
C ALA A 151 32.84 9.86 -7.93
N ILE A 152 31.94 10.58 -8.59
CA ILE A 152 30.61 10.83 -8.05
C ILE A 152 29.63 9.94 -8.81
N LEU A 153 28.94 9.10 -8.05
CA LEU A 153 27.95 8.15 -8.53
C LEU A 153 26.56 8.76 -8.34
N ARG A 154 25.80 8.87 -9.42
CA ARG A 154 24.43 9.39 -9.43
C ARG A 154 23.43 8.23 -9.52
N PRO A 155 22.40 8.19 -8.67
CA PRO A 155 21.40 7.13 -8.74
C PRO A 155 20.64 7.22 -10.07
N THR A 156 20.29 6.08 -10.64
CA THR A 156 19.44 6.00 -11.85
C THR A 156 17.95 6.23 -11.56
N TRP A 157 17.59 6.27 -10.27
CA TRP A 157 16.22 6.49 -9.79
C TRP A 157 16.15 7.69 -8.85
N ASN A 158 14.93 8.16 -8.60
CA ASN A 158 14.70 9.21 -7.60
C ASN A 158 14.71 8.61 -6.19
N VAL A 159 15.76 8.91 -5.41
CA VAL A 159 15.95 8.33 -4.07
C VAL A 159 15.09 9.09 -3.04
N PRO A 160 14.14 8.43 -2.36
CA PRO A 160 13.38 9.03 -1.27
C PRO A 160 14.28 9.42 -0.10
N GLN A 161 13.96 10.51 0.59
CA GLN A 161 14.75 10.97 1.74
C GLN A 161 14.85 9.94 2.87
N SER A 162 13.78 9.15 3.10
CA SER A 162 13.79 8.06 4.07
C SER A 162 14.77 6.93 3.70
N GLU A 163 14.99 6.70 2.41
CA GLU A 163 15.92 5.69 1.94
C GLU A 163 17.36 6.15 2.13
N MET A 164 17.68 7.41 1.81
CA MET A 164 19.00 7.99 2.08
C MET A 164 19.40 7.89 3.57
N GLN A 165 18.43 8.05 4.48
CA GLN A 165 18.67 7.88 5.92
C GLN A 165 19.00 6.43 6.31
N SER A 166 18.52 5.45 5.55
CA SER A 166 18.77 4.03 5.78
C SER A 166 20.17 3.57 5.33
N TRP A 167 20.88 4.39 4.55
CA TRP A 167 22.22 4.06 4.04
C TRP A 167 23.33 4.09 5.09
N GLY A 168 23.01 4.24 6.37
CA GLY A 168 23.99 4.14 7.48
C GLY A 168 24.77 2.82 7.51
N ALA A 169 24.24 1.76 6.88
CA ALA A 169 24.93 0.47 6.69
C ALA A 169 26.23 0.58 5.87
N LEU A 170 26.39 1.63 5.04
CA LEU A 170 27.62 1.89 4.29
C LEU A 170 28.85 2.06 5.19
N ASN A 171 28.65 2.46 6.44
CA ASN A 171 29.72 2.58 7.43
C ASN A 171 30.31 1.23 7.87
N ASN A 172 29.58 0.13 7.66
CA ASN A 172 30.08 -1.22 7.94
C ASN A 172 30.94 -1.78 6.80
N GLY A 173 31.04 -1.03 5.69
CA GLY A 173 31.69 -1.44 4.45
C GLY A 173 30.69 -1.63 3.32
N PHE A 174 31.22 -1.66 2.11
CA PHE A 174 30.42 -1.78 0.90
C PHE A 174 31.16 -2.51 -0.21
N ARG A 175 30.39 -2.95 -1.19
CA ARG A 175 30.84 -3.62 -2.39
C ARG A 175 30.18 -2.99 -3.62
N LEU A 176 30.99 -2.79 -4.65
CA LEU A 176 30.58 -2.26 -5.94
C LEU A 176 30.79 -3.34 -6.99
N ARG A 177 29.83 -3.50 -7.90
CA ARG A 177 29.96 -4.40 -9.05
C ARG A 177 29.54 -3.71 -10.33
N THR A 178 30.25 -3.97 -11.44
CA THR A 178 29.89 -3.40 -12.75
C THR A 178 28.68 -4.07 -13.40
N ALA A 179 28.34 -5.30 -12.98
CA ALA A 179 27.18 -6.02 -13.46
C ALA A 179 26.59 -6.93 -12.38
N ILE A 180 25.28 -7.13 -12.47
CA ILE A 180 24.52 -8.14 -11.73
C ILE A 180 23.86 -9.11 -12.72
N PRO A 181 23.58 -10.37 -12.33
CA PRO A 181 22.90 -11.32 -13.19
C PRO A 181 21.57 -10.77 -13.71
N MET A 182 21.28 -10.98 -15.01
CA MET A 182 20.10 -10.40 -15.66
C MET A 182 18.77 -10.78 -15.00
N ALA A 183 18.67 -11.99 -14.47
CA ALA A 183 17.46 -12.45 -13.77
C ALA A 183 17.15 -11.62 -12.52
N GLU A 184 18.19 -11.27 -11.75
CA GLU A 184 18.06 -10.42 -10.56
C GLU A 184 17.76 -8.97 -10.93
N ARG A 185 18.38 -8.48 -12.01
CA ARG A 185 18.13 -7.11 -12.50
C ARG A 185 16.66 -6.87 -12.84
N ALA A 186 16.06 -7.74 -13.65
CA ALA A 186 14.66 -7.60 -14.04
C ALA A 186 13.71 -7.63 -12.83
N HIS A 187 14.05 -8.43 -11.81
CA HIS A 187 13.28 -8.48 -10.57
C HIS A 187 13.39 -7.17 -9.76
N ILE A 188 14.61 -6.64 -9.63
CA ILE A 188 14.88 -5.36 -8.95
C ILE A 188 14.17 -4.20 -9.65
N ASP A 189 14.26 -4.12 -10.99
CA ASP A 189 13.60 -3.07 -11.77
C ASP A 189 12.09 -3.12 -11.56
N HIS A 190 11.50 -4.32 -11.60
CA HIS A 190 10.08 -4.51 -11.33
C HIS A 190 9.68 -4.07 -9.91
N LEU A 191 10.48 -4.41 -8.89
CA LEU A 191 10.23 -3.97 -7.51
C LEU A 191 10.36 -2.46 -7.37
N ASN A 192 11.33 -1.82 -8.03
CA ASN A 192 11.50 -0.38 -8.03
C ASN A 192 10.30 0.32 -8.67
N ASP A 193 9.81 -0.16 -9.81
CA ASP A 193 8.60 0.36 -10.46
C ASP A 193 7.38 0.26 -9.53
N MET A 194 7.20 -0.89 -8.87
CA MET A 194 6.13 -1.08 -7.89
C MET A 194 6.24 -0.12 -6.70
N ILE A 195 7.44 0.10 -6.19
CA ILE A 195 7.69 1.05 -5.09
C ILE A 195 7.37 2.48 -5.53
N GLN A 196 7.82 2.91 -6.72
CA GLN A 196 7.53 4.24 -7.24
C GLN A 196 6.03 4.46 -7.41
N GLN A 197 5.31 3.51 -8.02
CA GLN A 197 3.86 3.56 -8.15
C GLN A 197 3.17 3.64 -6.79
N ALA A 198 3.60 2.85 -5.79
CA ALA A 198 3.04 2.87 -4.45
C ALA A 198 3.27 4.23 -3.74
N VAL A 199 4.45 4.83 -3.91
CA VAL A 199 4.77 6.16 -3.36
C VAL A 199 3.89 7.24 -4.00
N GLU A 200 3.74 7.23 -5.32
CA GLU A 200 2.87 8.17 -6.04
C GLU A 200 1.41 8.05 -5.60
N GLN A 201 0.89 6.82 -5.50
CA GLN A 201 -0.45 6.55 -5.01
C GLN A 201 -0.63 7.07 -3.58
N LYS A 202 0.35 6.83 -2.69
CA LYS A 202 0.33 7.34 -1.31
C LYS A 202 0.27 8.86 -1.27
N ILE A 203 1.07 9.55 -2.09
CA ILE A 203 1.07 11.02 -2.16
C ILE A 203 -0.29 11.53 -2.65
N ALA A 204 -0.85 10.93 -3.71
CA ALA A 204 -2.15 11.30 -4.26
C ALA A 204 -3.29 11.10 -3.23
N LEU A 205 -3.30 9.96 -2.53
CA LEU A 205 -4.27 9.67 -1.48
C LEU A 205 -4.15 10.64 -0.30
N THR A 206 -2.92 10.98 0.11
CA THR A 206 -2.69 11.94 1.19
C THR A 206 -3.29 13.31 0.86
N LYS A 207 -3.07 13.81 -0.36
CA LYS A 207 -3.67 15.06 -0.84
C LYS A 207 -5.20 15.00 -0.85
N LYS A 208 -5.77 13.87 -1.30
CA LYS A 208 -7.22 13.66 -1.33
C LYS A 208 -7.82 13.66 0.08
N ILE A 209 -7.17 13.01 1.04
CA ILE A 209 -7.58 12.99 2.45
C ILE A 209 -7.56 14.42 3.01
N GLN A 210 -6.48 15.18 2.80
CA GLN A 210 -6.40 16.58 3.26
C GLN A 210 -7.54 17.44 2.68
N ALA A 211 -7.84 17.31 1.39
CA ALA A 211 -8.95 18.02 0.76
C ALA A 211 -10.32 17.62 1.35
N GLN A 212 -10.54 16.33 1.61
CA GLN A 212 -11.78 15.84 2.22
C GLN A 212 -11.94 16.31 3.66
N THR A 213 -10.87 16.33 4.45
CA THR A 213 -10.90 16.87 5.82
C THR A 213 -11.31 18.34 5.81
N LYS A 214 -10.73 19.15 4.90
CA LYS A 214 -11.12 20.55 4.76
C LYS A 214 -12.60 20.72 4.39
N LEU A 215 -13.09 19.96 3.40
CA LEU A 215 -14.51 20.01 3.02
C LEU A 215 -15.44 19.62 4.16
N LEU A 216 -15.04 18.65 4.98
CA LEU A 216 -15.78 18.21 6.15
C LEU A 216 -15.82 19.30 7.23
N ASP A 217 -14.70 19.98 7.48
CA ASP A 217 -14.63 21.09 8.42
C ASP A 217 -15.49 22.28 7.96
N ASP A 218 -15.42 22.62 6.67
CA ASP A 218 -16.27 23.66 6.05
C ASP A 218 -17.76 23.30 6.17
N ALA A 219 -18.12 22.04 5.90
CA ALA A 219 -19.50 21.55 6.02
C ALA A 219 -20.00 21.59 7.47
N LYS A 220 -19.16 21.23 8.45
CA LYS A 220 -19.49 21.35 9.88
C LYS A 220 -19.70 22.80 10.28
N ALA A 221 -18.82 23.71 9.84
CA ALA A 221 -18.96 25.13 10.12
C ALA A 221 -20.28 25.69 9.54
N GLN A 222 -20.63 25.33 8.30
CA GLN A 222 -21.91 25.71 7.70
C GLN A 222 -23.10 25.13 8.46
N LEU A 223 -23.03 23.87 8.89
CA LEU A 223 -24.08 23.25 9.68
C LEU A 223 -24.31 23.99 11.00
N GLU A 224 -23.23 24.36 11.70
CA GLU A 224 -23.34 25.14 12.94
C GLU A 224 -23.90 26.55 12.70
N VAL A 225 -23.54 27.21 11.60
CA VAL A 225 -24.17 28.49 11.20
C VAL A 225 -25.66 28.30 10.97
N ARG A 226 -26.08 27.31 10.18
CA ARG A 226 -27.50 27.03 9.93
C ARG A 226 -28.26 26.66 11.20
N ARG A 227 -27.62 25.91 12.09
CA ARG A 227 -28.17 25.56 13.39
C ARG A 227 -28.37 26.81 14.25
N GLY A 228 -27.40 27.72 14.25
CA GLY A 228 -27.50 29.03 14.91
C GLY A 228 -28.60 29.90 14.33
N GLU A 229 -28.78 29.94 13.00
CA GLU A 229 -29.87 30.65 12.34
C GLU A 229 -31.25 30.07 12.71
N LEU A 230 -31.37 28.75 12.81
CA LEU A 230 -32.65 28.09 13.11
C LEU A 230 -33.04 28.19 14.58
N LEU A 231 -32.09 27.94 15.48
CA LEU A 231 -32.34 27.83 16.93
C LEU A 231 -32.02 29.10 17.71
N GLY A 232 -31.33 30.06 17.08
CA GLY A 232 -30.82 31.25 17.72
C GLY A 232 -29.43 31.04 18.32
N ASN A 233 -28.64 32.11 18.34
CA ASN A 233 -27.35 32.16 19.02
C ASN A 233 -27.29 33.38 19.93
N PRO A 234 -27.39 33.20 21.27
CA PRO A 234 -27.37 34.31 22.24
C PRO A 234 -26.09 35.15 22.21
N ASN A 235 -25.00 34.58 21.70
CA ASN A 235 -23.70 35.24 21.61
C ASN A 235 -23.51 35.98 20.28
N HIS A 236 -24.45 35.88 19.34
CA HIS A 236 -24.40 36.63 18.09
C HIS A 236 -24.74 38.10 18.38
N PRO A 237 -24.03 39.08 17.79
CA PRO A 237 -24.41 40.48 17.91
C PRO A 237 -25.83 40.68 17.38
N LYS A 238 -26.65 41.41 18.14
CA LYS A 238 -28.00 41.79 17.71
C LYS A 238 -27.91 42.64 16.45
N VAL A 239 -28.49 42.16 15.38
CA VAL A 239 -28.63 42.90 14.12
C VAL A 239 -30.05 43.43 14.04
N GLU A 240 -30.19 44.74 13.90
CA GLU A 240 -31.50 45.39 13.82
C GLU A 240 -32.29 44.88 12.62
N GLY A 241 -33.57 44.54 12.84
CA GLY A 241 -34.44 43.97 11.81
C GLY A 241 -34.17 42.50 11.45
N ARG A 242 -33.24 41.83 12.14
CA ARG A 242 -32.87 40.44 11.91
C ARG A 242 -32.86 39.61 13.22
N PRO A 243 -34.02 39.45 13.89
CA PRO A 243 -34.10 38.70 15.15
C PRO A 243 -33.71 37.22 14.99
N GLU A 244 -33.72 36.70 13.76
CA GLU A 244 -33.35 35.32 13.44
C GLU A 244 -31.93 34.92 13.88
N TYR A 245 -30.98 35.87 13.93
CA TYR A 245 -29.60 35.55 14.28
C TYR A 245 -29.39 35.41 15.80
N THR A 246 -30.21 36.08 16.61
CA THR A 246 -30.08 36.05 18.08
C THR A 246 -31.11 35.15 18.73
N ASP A 247 -32.37 35.26 18.31
CA ASP A 247 -33.50 34.56 18.93
C ASP A 247 -33.87 33.28 18.17
N GLY A 248 -33.42 33.17 16.91
CA GLY A 248 -33.67 32.04 16.04
C GLY A 248 -34.90 32.22 15.16
N LEU A 249 -34.84 31.70 13.93
CA LEU A 249 -35.96 31.74 12.99
C LEU A 249 -37.25 31.15 13.57
N LEU A 250 -37.14 30.08 14.37
CA LEU A 250 -38.32 29.44 14.97
C LEU A 250 -39.06 30.35 15.93
N VAL A 251 -38.34 31.10 16.76
CA VAL A 251 -38.94 32.04 17.72
C VAL A 251 -39.47 33.25 16.98
N ALA A 252 -38.68 33.83 16.07
CA ALA A 252 -39.10 34.98 15.27
C ALA A 252 -40.37 34.70 14.45
N LEU A 253 -40.50 33.49 13.86
CA LEU A 253 -41.70 33.09 13.13
C LEU A 253 -42.91 32.95 14.05
N ARG A 254 -42.74 32.33 15.22
CA ARG A 254 -43.80 32.20 16.23
C ARG A 254 -44.29 33.57 16.67
N ASP A 255 -43.39 34.48 17.01
CA ASP A 255 -43.75 35.83 17.46
C ASP A 255 -44.46 36.62 16.35
N LEU A 256 -44.04 36.44 15.10
CA LEU A 256 -44.71 37.05 13.94
C LEU A 256 -46.13 36.48 13.74
N GLU A 257 -46.31 35.18 13.90
CA GLU A 257 -47.64 34.54 13.83
C GLU A 257 -48.57 35.00 14.96
N ASP A 258 -48.07 35.09 16.19
CA ASP A 258 -48.82 35.59 17.34
C ASP A 258 -49.25 37.05 17.10
N ASN A 259 -48.33 37.91 16.67
CA ASN A 259 -48.64 39.30 16.30
C ASN A 259 -49.67 39.40 15.16
N ARG A 260 -49.59 38.52 14.16
CA ARG A 260 -50.57 38.47 13.06
C ARG A 260 -51.96 38.12 13.59
N ASN A 261 -52.05 37.16 14.50
CA ASN A 261 -53.31 36.72 15.09
C ASN A 261 -53.95 37.84 15.92
N ASP A 262 -53.16 38.56 16.72
CA ASP A 262 -53.62 39.71 17.50
C ASP A 262 -54.13 40.86 16.61
N LEU A 263 -53.44 41.13 15.51
CA LEU A 263 -53.87 42.11 14.52
C LEU A 263 -55.18 41.70 13.86
N GLN A 264 -55.33 40.42 13.49
CA GLN A 264 -56.58 39.89 12.93
C GLN A 264 -57.73 40.04 13.91
N PHE A 265 -57.52 39.72 15.19
CA PHE A 265 -58.52 39.90 16.24
C PHE A 265 -58.92 41.38 16.42
N SER A 266 -57.94 42.29 16.36
CA SER A 266 -58.17 43.73 16.45
C SER A 266 -58.99 44.25 15.25
N VAL A 267 -58.67 43.79 14.04
CA VAL A 267 -59.42 44.12 12.82
C VAL A 267 -60.86 43.60 12.91
N ASP A 268 -61.07 42.38 13.39
CA ASP A 268 -62.42 41.82 13.54
C ASP A 268 -63.23 42.55 14.61
N THR A 269 -62.60 42.97 15.70
CA THR A 269 -63.22 43.82 16.73
C THR A 269 -63.66 45.17 16.13
N LEU A 270 -62.78 45.82 15.36
CA LEU A 270 -63.11 47.06 14.66
C LEU A 270 -64.23 46.87 13.64
N ARG A 271 -64.22 45.77 12.87
CA ARG A 271 -65.31 45.43 11.93
C ARG A 271 -66.65 45.30 12.65
N ARG A 272 -66.69 44.61 13.79
CA ARG A 272 -67.91 44.48 14.61
C ARG A 272 -68.36 45.84 15.13
N ALA A 273 -67.45 46.66 15.64
CA ALA A 273 -67.75 48.01 16.14
C ALA A 273 -68.31 48.92 15.04
N ILE A 274 -67.70 48.91 13.85
CA ILE A 274 -68.18 49.66 12.68
C ILE A 274 -69.57 49.18 12.27
N LYS A 275 -69.81 47.86 12.25
CA LYS A 275 -71.13 47.30 11.94
C LYS A 275 -72.19 47.79 12.92
N VAL A 276 -71.94 47.69 14.23
CA VAL A 276 -72.87 48.17 15.28
C VAL A 276 -73.14 49.66 15.14
N ALA A 277 -72.10 50.48 14.89
CA ALA A 277 -72.27 51.91 14.66
C ALA A 277 -73.09 52.22 13.39
N ALA A 278 -72.87 51.46 12.30
CA ALA A 278 -73.63 51.60 11.07
C ALA A 278 -75.10 51.21 11.24
N ASP A 279 -75.38 50.09 11.92
CA ASP A 279 -76.73 49.63 12.25
C ASP A 279 -77.45 50.65 13.14
N SER A 280 -76.77 51.20 14.15
CA SER A 280 -77.32 52.23 15.04
C SER A 280 -77.64 53.53 14.29
N ARG A 281 -76.76 53.94 13.36
CA ARG A 281 -77.01 55.08 12.47
C ARG A 281 -78.22 54.83 11.58
N GLY A 282 -78.38 53.62 11.06
CA GLY A 282 -79.55 53.22 10.27
C GLY A 282 -80.85 53.40 11.06
N LEU A 283 -80.90 52.87 12.28
CA LEU A 283 -82.06 53.03 13.17
C LEU A 283 -82.39 54.51 13.45
N LEU A 284 -81.39 55.34 13.75
CA LEU A 284 -81.60 56.77 13.99
C LEU A 284 -82.13 57.51 12.75
N LEU A 285 -81.64 57.15 11.55
CA LEU A 285 -82.15 57.71 10.31
C LEU A 285 -83.61 57.32 10.08
N ASP A 286 -83.96 56.05 10.31
CA ASP A 286 -85.34 55.57 10.22
C ASP A 286 -86.25 56.30 11.22
N GLU A 287 -85.78 56.53 12.45
CA GLU A 287 -86.51 57.27 13.48
C GLU A 287 -86.73 58.74 13.08
N ILE A 288 -85.71 59.42 12.54
CA ILE A 288 -85.84 60.78 12.01
C ILE A 288 -86.86 60.83 10.87
N VAL A 289 -86.85 59.87 9.95
CA VAL A 289 -87.84 59.78 8.87
C VAL A 289 -89.25 59.61 9.44
N GLN A 290 -89.43 58.76 10.46
CA GLN A 290 -90.72 58.59 11.14
C GLN A 290 -91.17 59.86 11.86
N TYR A 291 -90.29 60.56 12.58
CA TYR A 291 -90.63 61.85 13.20
C TYR A 291 -90.98 62.90 12.16
N ALA A 292 -90.25 62.98 11.06
CA ALA A 292 -90.55 63.89 9.95
C ALA A 292 -91.94 63.63 9.35
N GLN A 293 -92.36 62.37 9.25
CA GLN A 293 -93.71 61.99 8.82
C GLN A 293 -94.80 62.31 9.85
N ARG A 294 -94.46 62.38 11.15
CA ARG A 294 -95.38 62.72 12.25
C ARG A 294 -95.49 64.21 12.53
N LEU A 295 -94.62 65.03 11.93
CA LEU A 295 -94.78 66.48 12.01
C LEU A 295 -96.10 66.86 11.34
N PRO A 296 -96.94 67.70 11.99
CA PRO A 296 -98.19 68.14 11.38
C PRO A 296 -97.88 68.83 10.06
N ALA A 297 -98.63 68.46 9.01
CA ALA A 297 -98.51 69.11 7.72
C ALA A 297 -98.65 70.64 7.93
N PRO A 298 -97.81 71.47 7.28
CA PRO A 298 -97.97 72.91 7.36
C PRO A 298 -99.41 73.24 6.99
N ALA A 299 -100.09 74.01 7.84
CA ALA A 299 -101.48 74.40 7.64
C ALA A 299 -101.65 74.98 6.23
N ALA A 300 -102.28 74.21 5.34
CA ALA A 300 -102.61 74.65 3.99
C ALA A 300 -103.78 75.65 4.08
N GLN A 301 -103.43 76.89 3.77
CA GLN A 301 -104.21 78.13 3.65
C GLN A 301 -105.67 77.99 3.17
N ILE A 302 -106.54 78.89 3.65
CA ILE A 302 -107.69 79.38 2.85
C ILE A 302 -107.61 80.90 2.81
N GLY A 303 -107.25 81.43 1.64
CA GLY A 303 -107.42 82.84 1.31
C GLY A 303 -108.87 83.15 0.97
N GLN A 304 -109.26 84.41 1.11
CA GLN A 304 -110.16 85.04 0.15
C GLN A 304 -109.82 86.52 0.03
N ARG A 305 -109.38 86.83 -1.19
CA ARG A 305 -109.23 88.13 -1.80
C ARG A 305 -110.62 88.48 -2.33
N THR A 306 -111.22 89.57 -1.87
CA THR A 306 -112.30 90.26 -2.56
C THR A 306 -112.12 91.75 -2.32
N GLU A 307 -111.87 92.42 -3.44
CA GLU A 307 -112.10 93.83 -3.81
C GLU A 307 -111.97 94.92 -2.74
#